data_AF-A0A9C7PPB2-F1
#
_entry.id   AF-A0A9C7PPB2-F1
#
_cell.length_a   1.000
_cell.length_b   1.000
_cell.length_c   1.000
_cell.angle_alpha   90.00
_cell.angle_beta   90.00
_cell.angle_gamma   90.00
#
_symmetry.space_group_name_H-M   'P 1'
#
loop_
_entity.id
_entity.type
_entity.pdbx_description
1 polymer ?
#
loop_
_entity_poly.entity_id
_entity_poly.type
_entity_poly.pdbx_seq_one_letter_code
_entity_poly.pdbx_strand_id
1 'polypeptide(L)'
;MREFFNHDLWVPAYDSNQLHAPGQYVSQNEGGPGLPEWIQENRPLVDTDVVIWHTIGVLHLPRPEDFPVMPVEYVGFTLKPVGFFERNPALDLAPPICHI
;
A
#
# COMPACT_ATOMS: atom_id res chain seq x y z
N MET A 1 -1.81 -4.09 -20.27
CA MET A 1 -2.46 -3.10 -19.36
C MET A 1 -2.85 -3.85 -18.09
N ARG A 2 -2.28 -3.49 -16.91
CA ARG A 2 -2.89 -3.66 -15.56
C ARG A 2 -2.86 -5.05 -14.89
N GLU A 3 -1.73 -5.48 -14.33
CA GLU A 3 -1.68 -6.73 -13.56
C GLU A 3 -1.44 -6.55 -12.05
N PHE A 4 -0.66 -5.54 -11.64
CA PHE A 4 -0.31 -5.34 -10.22
C PHE A 4 -1.49 -4.96 -9.31
N PHE A 5 -2.67 -4.67 -9.86
CA PHE A 5 -3.88 -4.39 -9.09
C PHE A 5 -4.95 -5.47 -9.23
N ASN A 6 -4.59 -6.63 -9.79
CA ASN A 6 -5.45 -7.82 -9.76
C ASN A 6 -5.54 -8.43 -8.36
N HIS A 7 -4.67 -7.99 -7.44
CA HIS A 7 -4.71 -8.34 -6.03
C HIS A 7 -4.58 -7.07 -5.18
N ASP A 8 -5.30 -7.08 -4.05
CA ASP A 8 -5.25 -6.01 -3.05
C ASP A 8 -3.93 -6.00 -2.29
N LEU A 9 -3.23 -7.15 -2.23
CA LEU A 9 -2.00 -7.34 -1.47
C LEU A 9 -1.04 -8.26 -2.22
N TRP A 10 0.23 -7.86 -2.26
CA TRP A 10 1.34 -8.67 -2.77
C TRP A 10 2.49 -8.67 -1.77
N VAL A 11 3.18 -9.81 -1.69
CA VAL A 11 4.32 -10.00 -0.77
C VAL A 11 5.48 -10.70 -1.50
N PRO A 12 6.26 -10.00 -2.33
CA PRO A 12 7.53 -10.50 -2.83
C PRO A 12 8.63 -10.48 -1.74
N ALA A 13 9.62 -11.35 -1.90
CA ALA A 13 10.89 -11.22 -1.17
C ALA A 13 11.60 -9.92 -1.57
N TYR A 14 12.32 -9.31 -0.64
CA TYR A 14 13.02 -8.05 -0.89
C TYR A 14 14.03 -8.15 -2.05
N ASP A 15 14.11 -7.10 -2.86
CA ASP A 15 15.14 -6.86 -3.87
C ASP A 15 15.29 -5.35 -4.05
N SER A 16 16.52 -4.85 -3.93
CA SER A 16 16.83 -3.41 -4.01
C SER A 16 16.49 -2.77 -5.36
N ASN A 17 16.34 -3.56 -6.43
CA ASN A 17 16.01 -3.07 -7.78
C ASN A 17 14.49 -3.06 -8.04
N GLN A 18 13.67 -3.66 -7.17
CA GLN A 18 12.24 -3.84 -7.35
C GLN A 18 11.44 -2.71 -6.68
N LEU A 19 11.59 -1.48 -7.19
CA LEU A 19 11.06 -0.26 -6.55
C LEU A 19 9.74 0.27 -7.11
N HIS A 20 9.30 -0.22 -8.26
CA HIS A 20 8.12 0.28 -8.97
C HIS A 20 7.20 -0.86 -9.40
N ALA A 21 6.02 -0.99 -8.77
CA ALA A 21 5.05 -2.04 -9.09
C ALA A 21 4.71 -2.22 -10.59
N PRO A 22 4.53 -1.15 -11.39
CA PRO A 22 4.32 -1.28 -12.84
C PRO A 22 5.61 -1.39 -13.66
N GLY A 23 6.78 -1.40 -13.01
CA GLY A 23 8.10 -1.33 -13.65
C GLY A 23 8.71 0.06 -13.71
N GLN A 24 9.99 0.11 -14.09
CA GLN A 24 10.78 1.34 -14.15
C GLN A 24 10.34 2.29 -15.27
N TYR A 25 9.95 1.77 -16.43
CA TYR A 25 9.59 2.57 -17.61
C TYR A 25 8.10 2.38 -17.93
N VAL A 26 7.25 3.30 -17.47
CA VAL A 26 5.77 3.14 -17.50
C VAL A 26 5.13 3.71 -18.76
N SER A 27 5.63 4.83 -19.27
CA SER A 27 5.01 5.55 -20.39
C SER A 27 4.99 4.68 -21.65
N GLN A 28 3.80 4.47 -22.22
CA GLN A 28 3.59 3.67 -23.43
C GLN A 28 4.14 2.25 -23.36
N ASN A 29 4.36 1.73 -22.15
CA ASN A 29 4.83 0.37 -21.95
C ASN A 29 3.72 -0.62 -22.35
N GLU A 30 4.03 -1.58 -23.21
CA GLU A 30 3.08 -2.59 -23.72
C GLU A 30 2.67 -3.63 -22.65
N GLY A 31 3.32 -3.61 -21.50
CA GLY A 31 3.41 -4.68 -20.52
C GLY A 31 4.88 -5.06 -20.37
N GLY A 32 5.36 -5.22 -19.14
CA GLY A 32 6.79 -5.39 -18.86
C GLY A 32 7.10 -5.28 -17.37
N PRO A 33 8.40 -5.44 -17.01
CA PRO A 33 8.81 -5.99 -15.72
C PRO A 33 8.27 -5.19 -14.55
N GLY A 34 7.61 -5.88 -13.64
CA GLY A 34 6.96 -5.30 -12.47
C GLY A 34 6.53 -6.39 -11.48
N LEU A 35 5.70 -6.01 -10.52
CA LEU A 35 5.28 -6.87 -9.41
C LEU A 35 4.76 -8.27 -9.82
N PRO A 36 3.94 -8.42 -10.89
CA PRO A 36 3.47 -9.72 -11.34
C PRO A 36 4.56 -10.62 -11.94
N GLU A 37 5.66 -10.05 -12.44
CA GLU A 37 6.81 -10.82 -12.94
C GLU A 37 7.72 -11.23 -11.80
N TRP A 38 8.00 -10.31 -10.86
CA TRP A 38 8.88 -10.56 -9.71
C TRP A 38 8.41 -11.73 -8.83
N ILE A 39 7.10 -11.92 -8.70
CA ILE A 39 6.54 -12.99 -7.87
C ILE A 39 6.62 -14.37 -8.54
N GLN A 40 6.81 -14.44 -9.85
CA GLN A 40 6.89 -15.72 -10.59
C GLN A 40 8.12 -16.53 -10.21
N GLU A 41 9.18 -15.88 -9.72
CA GLU A 41 10.37 -16.53 -9.18
C GLU A 41 10.06 -17.41 -7.95
N ASN A 42 8.91 -17.19 -7.30
CA ASN A 42 8.44 -17.94 -6.14
C ASN A 42 9.52 -18.06 -5.04
N ARG A 43 10.21 -16.93 -4.78
CA ARG A 43 11.28 -16.86 -3.77
C ARG A 43 10.72 -17.14 -2.36
N PRO A 44 11.50 -17.78 -1.47
CA PRO A 44 11.06 -18.05 -0.10
C PRO A 44 10.71 -16.78 0.69
N LEU A 45 9.60 -16.83 1.44
CA LEU A 45 9.08 -15.70 2.24
C LEU A 45 9.17 -15.93 3.76
N VAL A 46 9.40 -17.16 4.20
CA VAL A 46 9.46 -17.50 5.63
C VAL A 46 10.83 -17.12 6.18
N ASP A 47 10.85 -16.37 7.27
CA ASP A 47 12.07 -15.89 7.95
C ASP A 47 13.04 -15.14 7.02
N THR A 48 12.50 -14.46 6.00
CA THR A 48 13.25 -13.63 5.04
C THR A 48 12.77 -12.19 5.08
N ASP A 49 13.57 -11.30 4.49
CA ASP A 49 13.16 -9.92 4.27
C ASP A 49 12.11 -9.86 3.14
N VAL A 50 10.97 -9.24 3.42
CA VAL A 50 9.81 -9.17 2.54
C VAL A 50 9.30 -7.75 2.42
N VAL A 51 8.69 -7.44 1.28
CA VAL A 51 8.07 -6.14 1.03
C VAL A 51 6.58 -6.34 0.82
N ILE A 52 5.76 -5.53 1.48
CA ILE A 52 4.31 -5.53 1.28
C ILE A 52 3.94 -4.44 0.28
N TRP A 53 3.20 -4.81 -0.76
CA TRP A 53 2.56 -3.89 -1.69
C TRP A 53 1.05 -3.97 -1.52
N HIS A 54 0.45 -2.92 -0.98
CA HIS A 54 -1.01 -2.82 -0.79
C HIS A 54 -1.62 -1.89 -1.84
N THR A 55 -2.51 -2.44 -2.66
CA THR A 55 -3.26 -1.68 -3.67
C THR A 55 -4.49 -1.07 -3.01
N ILE A 56 -4.67 0.24 -3.20
CA ILE A 56 -5.86 0.98 -2.76
C ILE A 56 -6.42 1.72 -3.96
N GLY A 57 -7.72 1.55 -4.19
CA GLY A 57 -8.41 2.18 -5.31
C GLY A 57 -9.79 2.68 -4.90
N VAL A 58 -10.26 3.70 -5.62
CA VAL A 58 -11.63 4.21 -5.54
C VAL A 58 -12.25 4.04 -6.92
N LEU A 59 -13.44 3.43 -6.97
CA LEU A 59 -14.27 3.48 -8.16
C LEU A 59 -15.03 4.81 -8.18
N HIS A 60 -14.46 5.82 -8.85
CA HIS A 60 -15.07 7.16 -8.91
C HIS A 60 -16.27 7.17 -9.85
N LEU A 61 -17.48 7.13 -9.30
CA LEU A 61 -18.73 7.41 -10.03
C LEU A 61 -19.10 8.88 -9.82
N PRO A 62 -18.90 9.77 -10.82
CA PRO A 62 -19.07 11.20 -10.62
C PRO A 62 -20.49 11.56 -10.21
N ARG A 63 -20.60 12.54 -9.30
CA ARG A 63 -21.87 13.09 -8.82
C ARG A 63 -21.99 14.57 -9.18
N PRO A 64 -23.20 15.14 -9.27
CA PRO A 64 -23.37 16.58 -9.52
C PRO A 64 -22.62 17.48 -8.53
N GLU A 65 -22.48 17.05 -7.27
CA GLU A 65 -21.74 17.76 -6.23
C GLU A 65 -20.23 17.84 -6.49
N ASP A 66 -19.70 17.00 -7.39
CA ASP A 66 -18.28 17.03 -7.76
C ASP A 66 -17.97 18.23 -8.70
N PHE A 67 -19.00 18.93 -9.20
CA PHE A 67 -18.87 20.10 -10.07
C PHE A 67 -19.27 21.40 -9.37
N PRO A 68 -18.57 22.53 -9.61
CA PRO A 68 -17.39 22.71 -10.48
C PRO A 68 -16.07 22.29 -9.83
N VAL A 69 -16.09 22.04 -8.52
CA VAL A 69 -14.93 21.65 -7.73
C VAL A 69 -15.36 20.53 -6.80
N MET A 70 -14.69 19.39 -6.93
CA MET A 70 -14.98 18.20 -6.16
C MET A 70 -14.58 18.36 -4.68
N PRO A 71 -15.48 18.08 -3.72
CA PRO A 71 -15.11 17.95 -2.31
C PRO A 71 -14.14 16.78 -2.09
N VAL A 72 -13.35 16.84 -1.02
CA VAL A 72 -12.35 15.79 -0.72
C VAL A 72 -13.04 14.43 -0.48
N GLU A 73 -12.50 13.38 -1.09
CA GLU A 73 -12.80 11.98 -0.79
C GLU A 73 -11.57 11.34 -0.13
N TYR A 74 -11.81 10.52 0.91
CA TYR A 74 -10.75 9.86 1.68
C TYR A 74 -10.76 8.35 1.45
N VAL A 75 -9.59 7.79 1.16
CA VAL A 75 -9.33 6.36 1.13
C VAL A 75 -7.97 6.09 1.78
N GLY A 76 -7.84 4.99 2.51
CA GLY A 76 -6.59 4.66 3.18
C GLY A 76 -6.68 3.39 4.00
N PHE A 77 -5.61 3.12 4.74
CA PHE A 77 -5.50 1.96 5.61
C PHE A 77 -4.69 2.33 6.85
N THR A 78 -4.65 1.43 7.83
CA THR A 78 -3.85 1.60 9.05
C THR A 78 -3.13 0.31 9.36
N LEU A 79 -1.83 0.41 9.63
CA LEU A 79 -1.06 -0.68 10.22
C LEU A 79 -1.16 -0.57 11.74
N LYS A 80 -1.68 -1.61 12.37
CA LYS A 80 -1.82 -1.69 13.83
C LYS A 80 -0.88 -2.75 14.38
N PRO A 81 -0.19 -2.50 15.49
CA PRO A 81 0.60 -3.51 16.16
C PRO A 81 -0.32 -4.63 16.67
N VAL A 82 -0.02 -5.88 16.33
CA VAL A 82 -0.73 -7.07 16.82
C VAL A 82 0.30 -7.99 17.46
N GLY A 83 0.24 -8.17 18.78
CA GLY A 83 1.22 -8.97 19.53
C GLY A 83 2.65 -8.41 19.52
N PHE A 84 2.86 -7.16 19.06
CA PHE A 84 4.19 -6.54 18.97
C PHE A 84 4.70 -6.04 20.33
N PHE A 85 3.81 -5.55 21.18
CA PHE A 85 4.15 -5.03 22.51
C PHE A 85 3.65 -5.98 23.61
N GLU A 86 4.40 -6.09 24.71
CA GLU A 86 4.00 -6.90 25.88
C GLU A 86 2.81 -6.30 26.64
N ARG A 87 2.58 -4.99 26.52
CA ARG A 87 1.49 -4.24 27.14
C ARG A 87 1.13 -3.04 26.27
N ASN A 88 0.07 -2.31 26.65
CA ASN A 88 -0.35 -1.09 25.96
C ASN A 88 0.84 -0.11 25.81
N PRO A 89 1.27 0.24 24.58
CA PRO A 89 2.41 1.13 24.36
C PRO A 89 2.14 2.60 24.73
N ALA A 90 0.88 2.97 25.02
CA ALA A 90 0.51 4.32 25.43
C ALA A 90 0.21 4.44 26.94
N LEU A 91 0.63 3.45 27.75
CA LEU A 91 0.27 3.38 29.17
C LEU A 91 0.84 4.55 30.01
N ASP A 92 1.98 5.10 29.61
CA ASP A 92 2.69 6.20 30.28
C ASP A 92 2.39 7.57 29.67
N LEU A 93 1.45 7.64 28.72
CA LEU A 93 1.07 8.90 28.08
C LEU A 93 0.21 9.74 29.04
N ALA A 94 0.75 10.89 29.46
CA ALA A 94 0.00 11.87 30.25
C ALA A 94 -1.18 12.45 29.44
N PRO A 95 -2.30 12.83 30.09
CA PRO A 95 -3.41 13.48 29.41
C PRO A 95 -2.95 14.81 28.76
N PRO A 96 -3.59 15.24 27.66
CA PRO A 96 -3.26 16.51 27.03
C PRO A 96 -3.48 17.66 28.03
N ILE A 97 -2.54 18.61 28.07
CA ILE A 97 -2.64 19.79 28.91
C ILE A 97 -3.77 20.66 28.35
N CYS A 98 -4.82 20.89 29.13
CA CYS A 98 -5.89 21.80 28.74
C CYS A 98 -5.37 23.25 28.88
N HIS A 99 -5.16 23.92 27.75
CA HIS A 99 -5.04 25.37 27.73
C HIS A 99 -6.46 25.95 27.73
N ILE A 100 -6.88 26.51 28.88
CA ILE A 100 -8.10 27.32 29.03
C ILE A 100 -7.81 28.73 28.50
#